data_AF-A0AAN8VK01-F1
#
_entry.id   AF-A0AAN8VK01-F1
#
_cell.length_a   1.000
_cell.length_b   1.000
_cell.length_c   1.000
_cell.angle_alpha   90.00
_cell.angle_beta   90.00
_cell.angle_gamma   90.00
#
_symmetry.space_group_name_H-M   'P 1'
#
loop_
_entity.id
_entity.type
_entity.pdbx_description
1 polymer ?
#
loop_
_entity_poly.entity_id
_entity_poly.type
_entity_poly.pdbx_seq_one_letter_code
_entity_poly.pdbx_strand_id
1 'polypeptide(L)'
;MWAELLCGLVIYKLFRRFFYDDDILDLESSDSDSLFSVASRIENIYDGKVYVGLRIPDSETGSRQNIDMVLITKGEAVVILVKNFSGLISIDADGSWVCTHETKHKSERHPDPVAEAKRLVSILESYLEQRGIDLPEGYLSFKVILPNPKLRTIYSNYFPPEVIPYEQLIQLKPEPRSMFSGWIKGALRGGKKEMQESMQQRINFVLGTAPTWDRLEHKSNKYMLGEFLEFKGKHEDTKALRDIKRSKVGRMIIQKSSMLGLVHSNLQVLYSPRDYRSEGASASEWKEVTVRSSTEAVFQPRYSNKVRKFKLSSISSLTLSA
;
A
#
# COMPACT_ATOMS: atom_id res chain seq x y z
N MET A 1 -38.26 -28.38 -17.70
CA MET A 1 -38.02 -28.56 -16.25
C MET A 1 -36.57 -28.92 -15.90
N TRP A 2 -36.04 -30.12 -16.22
CA TRP A 2 -34.65 -30.46 -15.85
C TRP A 2 -33.58 -29.68 -16.62
N ALA A 3 -33.82 -29.39 -17.91
CA ALA A 3 -32.90 -28.59 -18.73
C ALA A 3 -32.79 -27.13 -18.25
N GLU A 4 -33.88 -26.54 -17.76
CA GLU A 4 -33.90 -25.17 -17.22
C GLU A 4 -33.17 -25.07 -15.88
N LEU A 5 -33.31 -26.09 -15.01
CA LEU A 5 -32.55 -26.22 -13.77
C LEU A 5 -31.04 -26.40 -14.04
N LEU A 6 -30.67 -27.19 -15.05
CA LEU A 6 -29.27 -27.38 -15.43
C LEU A 6 -28.67 -26.09 -16.03
N CYS A 7 -29.43 -25.40 -16.88
CA CYS A 7 -29.02 -24.12 -17.48
C CYS A 7 -28.89 -23.03 -16.42
N GLY A 8 -29.84 -22.96 -15.47
CA GLY A 8 -29.78 -22.06 -14.32
C GLY A 8 -28.57 -22.34 -13.41
N LEU A 9 -28.21 -23.60 -13.18
CA LEU A 9 -27.01 -23.97 -12.41
C LEU A 9 -25.70 -23.60 -13.12
N VAL A 10 -25.65 -23.72 -14.44
CA VAL A 10 -24.48 -23.30 -15.25
C VAL A 10 -24.35 -21.78 -15.24
N ILE A 11 -25.45 -21.05 -15.44
CA ILE A 11 -25.49 -19.58 -15.35
C ILE A 11 -25.09 -19.12 -13.95
N TYR A 12 -25.63 -19.75 -12.90
CA TYR A 12 -25.29 -19.44 -11.51
C TYR A 12 -23.82 -19.73 -11.20
N LYS A 13 -23.25 -20.84 -11.67
CA LYS A 13 -21.80 -21.13 -11.52
C LYS A 13 -20.93 -20.15 -12.28
N LEU A 14 -21.35 -19.73 -13.49
CA LEU A 14 -20.65 -18.71 -14.27
C LEU A 14 -20.71 -17.35 -13.58
N PHE A 15 -21.91 -16.91 -13.16
CA PHE A 15 -22.10 -15.71 -12.35
C PHE A 15 -21.22 -15.78 -11.09
N ARG A 16 -21.36 -16.81 -10.27
CA ARG A 16 -20.58 -16.95 -9.05
C ARG A 16 -19.07 -16.96 -9.31
N ARG A 17 -18.59 -17.54 -10.42
CA ARG A 17 -17.17 -17.52 -10.76
C ARG A 17 -16.67 -16.12 -11.16
N PHE A 18 -17.50 -15.30 -11.80
CA PHE A 18 -17.17 -13.91 -12.11
C PHE A 18 -17.29 -12.99 -10.89
N PHE A 19 -18.38 -13.08 -10.13
CA PHE A 19 -18.65 -12.21 -8.98
C PHE A 19 -17.84 -12.57 -7.73
N TYR A 20 -17.45 -13.83 -7.53
CA TYR A 20 -16.61 -14.21 -6.38
C TYR A 20 -15.17 -13.68 -6.51
N ASP A 21 -14.66 -13.53 -7.74
CA ASP A 21 -13.38 -12.84 -7.94
C ASP A 21 -13.50 -11.33 -7.67
N ASP A 22 -14.66 -10.72 -7.97
CA ASP A 22 -14.97 -9.33 -7.64
C ASP A 22 -15.08 -9.09 -6.11
N ASP A 23 -15.69 -9.99 -5.34
CA ASP A 23 -15.74 -9.86 -3.87
C ASP A 23 -14.34 -9.85 -3.23
N ILE A 24 -13.43 -10.69 -3.72
CA ILE A 24 -12.04 -10.72 -3.25
C ILE A 24 -11.27 -9.48 -3.77
N LEU A 25 -11.56 -9.00 -5.00
CA LEU A 25 -11.01 -7.72 -5.48
C LEU A 25 -11.44 -6.57 -4.59
N ASP A 26 -12.71 -6.53 -4.22
CA ASP A 26 -13.27 -5.49 -3.35
C ASP A 26 -12.70 -5.56 -1.94
N LEU A 27 -12.38 -6.76 -1.43
CA LEU A 27 -11.67 -6.91 -0.16
C LEU A 27 -10.21 -6.45 -0.24
N GLU A 28 -9.43 -6.92 -1.24
CA GLU A 28 -8.02 -6.56 -1.40
C GLU A 28 -7.83 -5.08 -1.76
N SER A 29 -8.76 -4.52 -2.53
CA SER A 29 -8.83 -3.07 -2.78
C SER A 29 -9.29 -2.32 -1.55
N SER A 30 -10.26 -2.81 -0.77
CA SER A 30 -10.65 -2.18 0.51
C SER A 30 -9.47 -2.04 1.47
N ASP A 31 -8.62 -3.08 1.59
CA ASP A 31 -7.43 -3.01 2.44
C ASP A 31 -6.40 -2.00 1.91
N SER A 32 -6.13 -2.02 0.61
CA SER A 32 -5.22 -1.06 -0.04
C SER A 32 -5.77 0.37 0.03
N ASP A 33 -7.06 0.57 -0.21
CA ASP A 33 -7.76 1.85 -0.16
C ASP A 33 -7.73 2.42 1.26
N SER A 34 -7.96 1.57 2.26
CA SER A 34 -7.83 1.96 3.67
C SER A 34 -6.42 2.43 4.00
N LEU A 35 -5.40 1.71 3.49
CA LEU A 35 -3.99 2.07 3.66
C LEU A 35 -3.67 3.44 3.02
N PHE A 36 -4.08 3.66 1.77
CA PHE A 36 -3.82 4.92 1.07
C PHE A 36 -4.62 6.10 1.65
N SER A 37 -5.85 5.85 2.12
CA SER A 37 -6.67 6.85 2.82
C SER A 37 -6.01 7.29 4.13
N VAL A 38 -5.52 6.34 4.93
CA VAL A 38 -4.76 6.60 6.15
C VAL A 38 -3.47 7.37 5.83
N ALA A 39 -2.71 6.95 4.82
CA ALA A 39 -1.47 7.60 4.41
C ALA A 39 -1.70 9.08 4.06
N SER A 40 -2.68 9.35 3.19
CA SER A 40 -3.05 10.72 2.79
C SER A 40 -3.49 11.57 3.98
N ARG A 41 -4.31 11.02 4.88
CA ARG A 41 -4.76 11.74 6.08
C ARG A 41 -3.60 12.09 7.00
N ILE A 42 -2.70 11.14 7.28
CA ILE A 42 -1.57 11.33 8.19
C ILE A 42 -0.55 12.31 7.60
N GLU A 43 -0.25 12.19 6.31
CA GLU A 43 0.64 13.12 5.61
C GLU A 43 0.15 14.56 5.75
N ASN A 44 -1.16 14.78 5.55
CA ASN A 44 -1.80 16.09 5.70
C ASN A 44 -1.81 16.61 7.15
N ILE A 45 -2.03 15.74 8.14
CA ILE A 45 -2.11 16.15 9.55
C ILE A 45 -0.74 16.54 10.11
N TYR A 46 0.31 15.79 9.77
CA TYR A 46 1.64 15.93 10.39
C TYR A 46 2.64 16.73 9.57
N ASP A 47 2.26 17.22 8.37
CA ASP A 47 3.15 18.00 7.49
C ASP A 47 4.49 17.26 7.26
N GLY A 48 4.39 15.94 7.13
CA GLY A 48 5.50 15.00 6.98
C GLY A 48 5.49 14.35 5.60
N LYS A 49 6.38 13.38 5.40
CA LYS A 49 6.41 12.56 4.19
C LYS A 49 6.08 11.12 4.52
N VAL A 50 5.16 10.51 3.75
CA VAL A 50 4.75 9.11 3.98
C VAL A 50 5.29 8.20 2.88
N TYR A 51 5.96 7.12 3.30
CA TYR A 51 6.41 6.04 2.42
C TYR A 51 5.50 4.83 2.59
N VAL A 52 4.78 4.41 1.55
CA VAL A 52 3.76 3.34 1.63
C VAL A 52 4.25 2.04 0.97
N GLY A 53 3.97 0.91 1.61
CA GLY A 53 4.16 -0.43 1.04
C GLY A 53 5.62 -0.82 0.85
N LEU A 54 6.49 -0.49 1.82
CA LEU A 54 7.90 -0.86 1.79
C LEU A 54 8.08 -2.38 1.98
N ARG A 55 9.11 -2.93 1.35
CA ARG A 55 9.53 -4.34 1.37
C ARG A 55 11.00 -4.42 1.82
N ILE A 56 11.20 -4.19 3.11
CA ILE A 56 12.55 -4.08 3.70
C ILE A 56 13.16 -5.48 3.88
N PRO A 57 14.38 -5.74 3.38
CA PRO A 57 15.07 -6.99 3.67
C PRO A 57 15.43 -7.05 5.16
N ASP A 58 15.03 -8.12 5.81
CA ASP A 58 15.43 -8.42 7.18
C ASP A 58 16.86 -8.96 7.19
N SER A 59 17.72 -8.32 7.98
CA SER A 59 19.13 -8.67 8.11
C SER A 59 19.37 -10.05 8.71
N GLU A 60 18.47 -10.52 9.58
CA GLU A 60 18.64 -11.78 10.29
C GLU A 60 18.15 -12.96 9.45
N THR A 61 16.98 -12.80 8.82
CA THR A 61 16.33 -13.90 8.07
C THR A 61 16.61 -13.87 6.58
N GLY A 62 17.11 -12.74 6.04
CA GLY A 62 17.24 -12.49 4.60
C GLY A 62 15.91 -12.33 3.86
N SER A 63 14.78 -12.48 4.55
CA SER A 63 13.44 -12.40 3.98
C SER A 63 12.96 -10.96 3.86
N ARG A 64 12.14 -10.64 2.86
CA ARG A 64 11.55 -9.30 2.73
C ARG A 64 10.35 -9.16 3.66
N GLN A 65 10.42 -8.16 4.52
CA GLN A 65 9.38 -7.80 5.47
C GLN A 65 8.58 -6.62 4.95
N ASN A 66 7.26 -6.71 5.11
CA ASN A 66 6.37 -5.70 4.59
C ASN A 66 6.07 -4.66 5.67
N ILE A 67 6.37 -3.40 5.38
CA ILE A 67 5.98 -2.26 6.20
C ILE A 67 4.89 -1.50 5.45
N ASP A 68 3.74 -1.35 6.08
CA ASP A 68 2.57 -0.73 5.48
C ASP A 68 2.82 0.75 5.18
N MET A 69 3.31 1.52 6.15
CA MET A 69 3.89 2.83 5.84
C MET A 69 4.89 3.31 6.90
N VAL A 70 5.72 4.29 6.52
CA VAL A 70 6.61 5.03 7.41
C VAL A 70 6.35 6.52 7.24
N LEU A 71 5.98 7.20 8.32
CA LEU A 71 5.86 8.65 8.36
C LEU A 71 7.19 9.25 8.81
N ILE A 72 7.75 10.17 8.02
CA ILE A 72 8.93 10.96 8.37
C ILE A 72 8.49 12.38 8.70
N THR A 73 8.77 12.82 9.93
CA THR A 73 8.55 14.20 10.36
C THR A 73 9.88 14.90 10.66
N LYS A 74 9.81 16.15 11.12
CA LYS A 74 11.01 16.90 11.51
C LYS A 74 11.72 16.34 12.75
N GLY A 75 11.07 15.48 13.54
CA GLY A 75 11.58 15.04 14.84
C GLY A 75 11.87 13.55 14.96
N GLU A 76 11.19 12.74 14.16
CA GLU A 76 11.10 11.30 14.35
C GLU A 76 10.64 10.60 13.06
N ALA A 77 10.71 9.27 13.08
CA ALA A 77 10.10 8.41 12.09
C ALA A 77 9.14 7.43 12.77
N VAL A 78 7.94 7.27 12.22
CA VAL A 78 6.90 6.41 12.79
C VAL A 78 6.56 5.29 11.82
N VAL A 79 6.78 4.05 12.24
CA VAL A 79 6.33 2.85 11.53
C VAL A 79 4.85 2.65 11.82
N ILE A 80 4.02 2.66 10.79
CA ILE A 80 2.57 2.55 10.93
C ILE A 80 2.11 1.27 10.27
N LEU A 81 1.46 0.40 11.05
CA LEU A 81 0.81 -0.81 10.60
C LEU A 81 -0.70 -0.56 10.49
N VAL A 82 -1.30 -0.85 9.34
CA VAL A 82 -2.74 -0.59 9.11
C VAL A 82 -3.48 -1.92 9.06
N LYS A 83 -4.42 -2.13 9.98
CA LYS A 83 -5.25 -3.34 10.01
C LYS A 83 -6.72 -2.97 9.81
N ASN A 84 -7.25 -3.29 8.63
CA ASN A 84 -8.62 -2.97 8.23
C ASN A 84 -9.65 -3.99 8.78
N PHE A 85 -9.50 -4.39 10.04
CA PHE A 85 -10.41 -5.34 10.68
C PHE A 85 -11.85 -4.82 10.74
N SER A 86 -12.84 -5.70 10.74
CA SER A 86 -14.25 -5.32 10.92
C SER A 86 -14.98 -6.32 11.80
N GLY A 87 -16.15 -5.94 12.32
CA GLY A 87 -16.91 -6.76 13.26
C GLY A 87 -16.46 -6.55 14.70
N LEU A 88 -16.67 -7.53 15.55
CA LEU A 88 -16.33 -7.47 16.97
C LEU A 88 -14.92 -7.99 17.20
N ILE A 89 -14.07 -7.20 17.85
CA ILE A 89 -12.70 -7.62 18.18
C ILE A 89 -12.51 -7.89 19.67
N SER A 90 -11.79 -8.98 19.96
CA SER A 90 -11.36 -9.39 21.30
C SER A 90 -9.89 -9.81 21.27
N ILE A 91 -9.16 -9.53 22.34
CA ILE A 91 -7.77 -9.96 22.51
C ILE A 91 -7.80 -11.23 23.36
N ASP A 92 -7.23 -12.32 22.83
CA ASP A 92 -7.11 -13.60 23.51
C ASP A 92 -5.95 -13.58 24.54
N ALA A 93 -5.92 -14.56 25.45
CA ALA A 93 -4.94 -14.60 26.54
C ALA A 93 -3.48 -14.70 26.06
N ASP A 94 -3.25 -15.21 24.85
CA ASP A 94 -1.94 -15.28 24.21
C ASP A 94 -1.53 -13.98 23.50
N GLY A 95 -2.35 -12.93 23.57
CA GLY A 95 -2.16 -11.65 22.90
C GLY A 95 -2.64 -11.62 21.44
N SER A 96 -3.13 -12.74 20.88
CA SER A 96 -3.68 -12.77 19.53
C SER A 96 -5.03 -12.05 19.44
N TRP A 97 -5.31 -11.47 18.29
CA TRP A 97 -6.52 -10.69 18.07
C TRP A 97 -7.54 -11.53 17.31
N VAL A 98 -8.75 -11.65 17.86
CA VAL A 98 -9.83 -12.44 17.28
C VAL A 98 -10.93 -11.50 16.80
N CYS A 99 -11.21 -11.53 15.51
CA CYS A 99 -12.28 -10.77 14.86
C CYS A 99 -13.47 -11.69 14.59
N THR A 100 -14.63 -11.36 15.16
CA THR A 100 -15.89 -12.08 14.96
C THR A 100 -16.85 -11.22 14.16
N HIS A 101 -17.19 -11.67 12.95
CA HIS A 101 -18.16 -10.97 12.12
C HIS A 101 -19.58 -11.43 12.45
N GLU A 102 -20.51 -10.50 12.62
CA GLU A 102 -21.93 -10.81 12.89
C GLU A 102 -22.56 -11.69 11.79
N THR A 103 -22.05 -11.60 10.55
CA THR A 103 -22.59 -12.29 9.37
C THR A 103 -21.82 -13.54 8.94
N LYS A 104 -20.61 -13.79 9.46
CA LYS A 104 -19.83 -15.00 9.16
C LYS A 104 -19.79 -15.89 10.41
N HIS A 105 -20.15 -17.15 10.27
CA HIS A 105 -20.07 -18.15 11.36
C HIS A 105 -18.65 -18.49 11.83
N LYS A 106 -17.61 -17.77 11.38
CA LYS A 106 -16.22 -18.08 11.67
C LYS A 106 -15.49 -16.83 12.13
N SER A 107 -14.88 -16.91 13.32
CA SER A 107 -13.95 -15.91 13.81
C SER A 107 -12.60 -16.06 13.11
N GLU A 108 -11.99 -14.93 12.78
CA GLU A 108 -10.67 -14.83 12.16
C GLU A 108 -9.66 -14.47 13.26
N ARG A 109 -8.60 -15.28 13.41
CA ARG A 109 -7.54 -15.06 14.40
C ARG A 109 -6.33 -14.45 13.70
N HIS A 110 -5.82 -13.36 14.27
CA HIS A 110 -4.67 -12.62 13.77
C HIS A 110 -3.57 -12.57 14.86
N PRO A 111 -2.30 -12.57 14.47
CA PRO A 111 -1.21 -12.27 15.40
C PRO A 111 -1.37 -10.90 16.05
N ASP A 112 -0.69 -10.67 17.17
CA ASP A 112 -0.66 -9.35 17.82
C ASP A 112 -0.04 -8.30 16.89
N PRO A 113 -0.82 -7.32 16.39
CA PRO A 113 -0.31 -6.28 15.51
C PRO A 113 0.67 -5.34 16.22
N VAL A 114 0.61 -5.23 17.56
CA VAL A 114 1.53 -4.39 18.35
C VAL A 114 2.91 -5.03 18.38
N ALA A 115 2.98 -6.33 18.69
CA ALA A 115 4.22 -7.10 18.58
C ALA A 115 4.78 -7.10 17.14
N GLU A 116 3.91 -7.23 16.12
CA GLU A 116 4.31 -7.14 14.72
C GLU A 116 4.94 -5.78 14.39
N ALA A 117 4.28 -4.68 14.76
CA ALA A 117 4.77 -3.32 14.50
C ALA A 117 6.11 -3.05 15.20
N LYS A 118 6.25 -3.48 16.46
CA LYS A 118 7.52 -3.37 17.21
C LYS A 118 8.66 -4.10 16.51
N ARG A 119 8.41 -5.31 16.01
CA ARG A 119 9.40 -6.08 15.24
C ARG A 119 9.79 -5.34 13.94
N LEU A 120 8.82 -4.75 13.24
CA LEU A 120 9.08 -3.99 12.01
C LEU A 120 9.95 -2.74 12.26
N VAL A 121 9.86 -2.12 13.43
CA VAL A 121 10.76 -1.02 13.83
C VAL A 121 12.21 -1.49 13.87
N SER A 122 12.50 -2.59 14.57
CA SER A 122 13.87 -3.12 14.67
C SER A 122 14.44 -3.49 13.29
N ILE A 123 13.60 -4.00 12.39
CA ILE A 123 14.00 -4.35 11.02
C ILE A 123 14.30 -3.09 10.20
N LEU A 124 13.47 -2.04 10.33
CA LEU A 124 13.72 -0.77 9.66
C LEU A 124 14.97 -0.07 10.19
N GLU A 125 15.19 -0.12 11.51
CA GLU A 125 16.38 0.42 12.18
C GLU A 125 17.65 -0.24 11.65
N SER A 126 17.74 -1.58 11.69
CA SER A 126 18.84 -2.35 11.11
C SER A 126 19.06 -2.04 9.62
N TYR A 127 17.98 -1.89 8.84
CA TYR A 127 18.08 -1.52 7.43
C TYR A 127 18.68 -0.12 7.21
N LEU A 128 18.35 0.84 8.06
CA LEU A 128 18.89 2.21 7.99
C LEU A 128 20.36 2.25 8.44
N GLU A 129 20.72 1.52 9.50
CA GLU A 129 22.10 1.36 9.99
C GLU A 129 23.00 0.74 8.91
N GLN A 130 22.55 -0.31 8.22
CA GLN A 130 23.28 -0.91 7.10
C GLN A 130 23.50 0.04 5.93
N ARG A 131 22.70 1.10 5.83
CA ARG A 131 22.83 2.19 4.85
C ARG A 131 23.59 3.39 5.42
N GLY A 132 24.25 3.21 6.55
CA GLY A 132 25.11 4.18 7.24
C GLY A 132 24.36 5.24 8.02
N ILE A 133 23.08 5.03 8.35
CA ILE A 133 22.27 5.96 9.13
C ILE A 133 22.14 5.41 10.55
N ASP A 134 22.98 5.91 11.45
CA ASP A 134 22.85 5.65 12.88
C ASP A 134 21.79 6.57 13.47
N LEU A 135 20.69 5.99 13.94
CA LEU A 135 19.59 6.73 14.52
C LEU A 135 19.79 6.89 16.03
N PRO A 136 19.47 8.06 16.61
CA PRO A 136 19.46 8.19 18.05
C PRO A 136 18.36 7.35 18.68
N GLU A 137 18.59 6.91 19.91
CA GLU A 137 17.62 6.13 20.67
C GLU A 137 16.26 6.84 20.76
N GLY A 138 15.20 6.13 20.43
CA GLY A 138 13.82 6.65 20.45
C GLY A 138 13.44 7.50 19.24
N TYR A 139 14.28 7.60 18.21
CA TYR A 139 13.93 8.29 16.96
C TYR A 139 12.87 7.54 16.14
N LEU A 140 12.90 6.21 16.18
CA LEU A 140 11.87 5.36 15.58
C LEU A 140 10.82 4.98 16.63
N SER A 141 9.57 5.19 16.29
CA SER A 141 8.41 4.73 17.05
C SER A 141 7.45 3.96 16.15
N PHE A 142 6.37 3.40 16.72
CA PHE A 142 5.36 2.71 15.93
C PHE A 142 3.93 2.98 16.40
N LYS A 143 2.99 2.81 15.47
CA LYS A 143 1.55 2.84 15.71
C LYS A 143 0.83 1.76 14.91
N VAL A 144 -0.27 1.27 15.46
CA VAL A 144 -1.21 0.38 14.76
C VAL A 144 -2.50 1.16 14.54
N ILE A 145 -2.97 1.25 13.31
CA ILE A 145 -4.19 2.00 12.97
C ILE A 145 -5.27 1.03 12.51
N LEU A 146 -6.46 1.20 13.09
CA LEU A 146 -7.66 0.43 12.75
C LEU A 146 -8.67 1.38 12.09
N PRO A 147 -8.60 1.57 10.75
CA PRO A 147 -9.33 2.63 10.07
C PRO A 147 -10.80 2.28 9.78
N ASN A 148 -11.26 1.08 10.14
CA ASN A 148 -12.59 0.63 9.75
C ASN A 148 -13.65 1.07 10.79
N PRO A 149 -14.65 1.89 10.41
CA PRO A 149 -15.72 2.31 11.32
C PRO A 149 -16.64 1.16 11.76
N LYS A 150 -16.63 0.03 11.02
CA LYS A 150 -17.42 -1.15 11.36
C LYS A 150 -16.76 -2.03 12.42
N LEU A 151 -15.56 -1.65 12.88
CA LEU A 151 -14.89 -2.33 13.97
C LEU A 151 -15.52 -1.91 15.31
N ARG A 152 -16.02 -2.88 16.06
CA ARG A 152 -16.58 -2.70 17.39
C ARG A 152 -15.69 -3.41 18.40
N THR A 153 -15.50 -2.79 19.55
CA THR A 153 -14.81 -3.39 20.69
C THR A 153 -15.81 -3.65 21.80
N ILE A 154 -15.68 -4.79 22.50
CA ILE A 154 -16.48 -5.05 23.71
C ILE A 154 -16.12 -4.04 24.81
N TYR A 155 -14.85 -3.61 24.87
CA TYR A 155 -14.35 -2.60 25.81
C TYR A 155 -13.38 -1.65 25.11
N SER A 156 -13.71 -0.36 25.03
CA SER A 156 -12.91 0.66 24.33
C SER A 156 -11.53 0.92 24.96
N ASN A 157 -11.36 0.59 26.24
CA ASN A 157 -10.16 0.89 27.03
C ASN A 157 -9.14 -0.26 27.03
N TYR A 158 -9.35 -1.29 26.22
CA TYR A 158 -8.53 -2.51 26.24
C TYR A 158 -7.36 -2.48 25.24
N PHE A 159 -7.32 -1.47 24.37
CA PHE A 159 -6.24 -1.36 23.40
C PHE A 159 -4.98 -0.77 24.02
N PRO A 160 -3.80 -1.31 23.68
CA PRO A 160 -2.53 -0.66 23.97
C PRO A 160 -2.48 0.78 23.43
N PRO A 161 -1.73 1.70 24.07
CA PRO A 161 -1.65 3.11 23.66
C PRO A 161 -1.02 3.33 22.26
N GLU A 162 -0.41 2.30 21.69
CA GLU A 162 0.11 2.29 20.32
C GLU A 162 -0.99 2.08 19.27
N VAL A 163 -2.18 1.61 19.67
CA VAL A 163 -3.31 1.33 18.79
C VAL A 163 -4.24 2.54 18.70
N ILE A 164 -4.49 2.99 17.47
CA ILE A 164 -5.39 4.10 17.16
C ILE A 164 -6.64 3.54 16.45
N PRO A 165 -7.79 3.41 17.15
CA PRO A 165 -9.05 3.03 16.54
C PRO A 165 -9.62 4.16 15.67
N TYR A 166 -10.59 3.82 14.81
CA TYR A 166 -11.25 4.75 13.90
C TYR A 166 -11.72 6.04 14.58
N GLU A 167 -12.37 5.94 15.76
CA GLU A 167 -12.88 7.10 16.50
C GLU A 167 -11.78 8.07 16.93
N GLN A 168 -10.59 7.57 17.28
CA GLN A 168 -9.44 8.42 17.59
C GLN A 168 -8.81 8.98 16.31
N LEU A 169 -8.72 8.17 15.25
CA LEU A 169 -8.16 8.57 13.94
C LEU A 169 -8.91 9.77 13.34
N ILE A 170 -10.25 9.81 13.46
CA ILE A 170 -11.06 10.92 12.96
C ILE A 170 -10.91 12.19 13.80
N GLN A 171 -10.52 12.06 15.07
CA GLN A 171 -10.33 13.17 16.01
C GLN A 171 -8.93 13.77 15.95
N LEU A 172 -7.96 13.10 15.32
CA LEU A 172 -6.62 13.65 15.11
C LEU A 172 -6.72 14.99 14.36
N LYS A 173 -6.15 16.03 14.96
CA LYS A 173 -6.07 17.39 14.40
C LYS A 173 -4.61 17.71 14.08
N PRO A 174 -4.36 18.56 13.08
CA PRO A 174 -3.02 19.11 12.84
C PRO A 174 -2.61 19.93 14.07
N GLU A 175 -1.59 19.47 14.80
CA GLU A 175 -1.05 20.24 15.92
C GLU A 175 -0.22 21.43 15.38
N PRO A 176 -0.27 22.62 16.02
CA PRO A 176 0.54 23.75 15.61
C PRO A 176 2.04 23.45 15.81
N ARG A 177 2.84 23.78 14.78
CA ARG A 177 4.29 23.50 14.61
C ARG A 177 5.25 23.78 15.80
N SER A 178 4.80 24.37 16.92
CA SER A 178 5.61 24.61 18.12
C SER A 178 5.21 23.79 19.37
N MET A 179 4.08 23.10 19.33
CA MET A 179 3.63 22.18 20.36
C MET A 179 3.45 20.80 19.73
N PHE A 180 4.52 20.02 19.69
CA PHE A 180 4.39 18.56 19.71
C PHE A 180 3.91 18.21 21.13
N SER A 181 2.60 18.26 21.37
CA SER A 181 2.01 18.06 22.69
C SER A 181 1.53 16.61 22.84
N GLY A 182 2.19 15.87 23.74
CA GLY A 182 1.60 14.75 24.47
C GLY A 182 1.96 13.34 24.03
N TRP A 183 2.02 13.06 22.73
CA TRP A 183 2.15 11.68 22.22
C TRP A 183 3.47 11.36 21.50
N ILE A 184 4.26 12.40 21.18
CA ILE A 184 5.59 12.34 20.58
C ILE A 184 6.57 12.94 21.59
N LYS A 185 7.01 12.12 22.55
CA LYS A 185 8.11 12.45 23.47
C LYS A 185 9.10 11.30 23.49
N GLY A 186 9.83 11.16 22.40
CA GLY A 186 11.10 10.44 22.35
C GLY A 186 12.22 11.48 22.18
N ALA A 187 13.37 11.25 22.80
CA ALA A 187 14.48 12.18 22.91
C ALA A 187 14.86 12.85 21.58
N LEU A 188 15.21 14.16 21.63
CA LEU A 188 16.07 14.93 20.69
C LEU A 188 15.55 16.38 20.52
N ARG A 189 15.51 17.17 21.61
CA ARG A 189 15.44 18.65 21.50
C ARG A 189 16.83 19.32 21.57
N GLY A 190 17.92 18.55 21.54
CA GLY A 190 19.29 19.05 21.73
C GLY A 190 20.19 19.06 20.48
N GLY A 191 19.74 18.56 19.33
CA GLY A 191 20.55 18.54 18.10
C GLY A 191 20.60 19.89 17.39
N LYS A 192 21.75 20.25 16.79
CA LYS A 192 21.83 21.40 15.86
C LYS A 192 20.87 21.15 14.69
N LYS A 193 19.98 22.11 14.41
CA LYS A 193 18.94 22.04 13.36
C LYS A 193 19.43 21.49 12.00
N GLU A 194 20.64 21.88 11.59
CA GLU A 194 21.27 21.42 10.35
C GLU A 194 21.54 19.91 10.34
N MET A 195 21.96 19.34 11.48
CA MET A 195 22.24 17.91 11.59
C MET A 195 20.97 17.08 11.48
N GLN A 196 19.86 17.57 12.05
CA GLN A 196 18.55 16.94 11.96
C GLN A 196 17.97 16.98 10.54
N GLU A 197 18.12 18.11 9.83
CA GLU A 197 17.72 18.25 8.44
C GLU A 197 18.56 17.33 7.52
N SER A 198 19.87 17.24 7.76
CA SER A 198 20.75 16.33 7.00
C SER A 198 20.38 14.85 7.20
N MET A 199 20.03 14.46 8.42
CA MET A 199 19.60 13.09 8.75
C MET A 199 18.28 12.74 8.07
N GLN A 200 17.29 13.64 8.11
CA GLN A 200 16.03 13.47 7.39
C GLN A 200 16.22 13.33 5.89
N GLN A 201 17.10 14.13 5.28
CA GLN A 201 17.40 14.01 3.85
C GLN A 201 17.97 12.63 3.52
N ARG A 202 18.90 12.12 4.35
CA ARG A 202 19.46 10.77 4.19
C ARG A 202 18.41 9.68 4.36
N ILE A 203 17.55 9.77 5.37
CA ILE A 203 16.44 8.83 5.57
C ILE A 203 15.50 8.88 4.36
N ASN A 204 15.12 10.09 3.93
CA ASN A 204 14.23 10.28 2.78
C ASN A 204 14.82 9.70 1.50
N PHE A 205 16.13 9.80 1.31
CA PHE A 205 16.85 9.19 0.20
C PHE A 205 16.82 7.66 0.28
N VAL A 206 17.13 7.09 1.45
CA VAL A 206 17.16 5.63 1.64
C VAL A 206 15.76 5.04 1.47
N LEU A 207 14.73 5.64 2.08
CA LEU A 207 13.35 5.17 1.95
C LEU A 207 12.77 5.45 0.56
N GLY A 208 13.19 6.53 -0.11
CA GLY A 208 12.79 6.83 -1.49
C GLY A 208 13.35 5.85 -2.52
N THR A 209 14.38 5.10 -2.15
CA THR A 209 15.00 4.07 -2.98
C THR A 209 14.81 2.65 -2.42
N ALA A 210 14.09 2.53 -1.31
CA ALA A 210 13.80 1.24 -0.70
C ALA A 210 12.85 0.42 -1.59
N PRO A 211 12.97 -0.91 -1.62
CA PRO A 211 12.03 -1.75 -2.37
C PRO A 211 10.61 -1.56 -1.85
N THR A 212 9.64 -1.41 -2.75
CA THR A 212 8.21 -1.31 -2.43
C THR A 212 7.39 -2.39 -3.15
N TRP A 213 6.10 -2.50 -2.85
CA TRP A 213 5.15 -3.17 -3.72
C TRP A 213 4.88 -2.36 -4.98
N ASP A 214 4.57 -3.04 -6.09
CA ASP A 214 4.02 -2.35 -7.26
C ASP A 214 2.61 -1.86 -6.90
N ARG A 215 2.22 -0.70 -7.45
CA ARG A 215 0.94 -0.07 -7.20
C ARG A 215 0.15 0.01 -8.49
N LEU A 216 -1.01 -0.64 -8.52
CA LEU A 216 -2.02 -0.47 -9.55
C LEU A 216 -3.07 0.52 -9.03
N GLU A 217 -3.35 1.55 -9.83
CA GLU A 217 -4.42 2.50 -9.57
C GLU A 217 -5.52 2.30 -10.62
N HIS A 218 -6.72 2.02 -10.16
CA HIS A 218 -7.90 1.81 -11.00
C HIS A 218 -8.61 3.14 -11.23
N LYS A 219 -9.26 3.30 -12.39
CA LYS A 219 -9.99 4.55 -12.74
C LYS A 219 -11.13 4.91 -11.80
N SER A 220 -11.60 3.96 -10.97
CA SER A 220 -12.57 4.23 -9.91
C SER A 220 -11.91 4.75 -8.62
N ASN A 221 -10.68 5.29 -8.69
CA ASN A 221 -9.86 5.72 -7.56
C ASN A 221 -9.63 4.64 -6.49
N LYS A 222 -9.64 3.36 -6.92
CA LYS A 222 -9.26 2.22 -6.07
C LYS A 222 -7.80 1.88 -6.30
N TYR A 223 -7.11 1.44 -5.26
CA TYR A 223 -5.71 1.08 -5.28
C TYR A 223 -5.54 -0.41 -5.04
N MET A 224 -4.46 -0.96 -5.56
CA MET A 224 -4.04 -2.33 -5.29
C MET A 224 -2.52 -2.39 -5.19
N LEU A 225 -2.02 -2.99 -4.12
CA LEU A 225 -0.62 -3.33 -3.96
C LEU A 225 -0.35 -4.79 -4.32
N GLY A 226 0.76 -5.05 -5.00
CA GLY A 226 1.13 -6.39 -5.44
C GLY A 226 2.32 -6.43 -6.38
N GLU A 227 2.47 -7.51 -7.14
CA GLU A 227 3.54 -7.68 -8.14
C GLU A 227 2.96 -7.63 -9.55
N PHE A 228 3.48 -6.72 -10.36
CA PHE A 228 3.28 -6.73 -11.78
C PHE A 228 4.12 -7.84 -12.41
N LEU A 229 3.48 -8.67 -13.23
CA LEU A 229 4.12 -9.82 -13.87
C LEU A 229 4.44 -9.53 -15.33
N GLU A 230 3.42 -9.25 -16.14
CA GLU A 230 3.57 -9.05 -17.58
C GLU A 230 2.33 -8.40 -18.22
N PHE A 231 2.44 -8.03 -19.49
CA PHE A 231 1.30 -7.67 -20.32
C PHE A 231 0.81 -8.86 -21.15
N LYS A 232 -0.51 -9.00 -21.29
CA LYS A 232 -1.17 -9.96 -22.17
C LYS A 232 -2.06 -9.25 -23.17
N GLY A 233 -2.13 -9.76 -24.39
CA GLY A 233 -2.90 -9.15 -25.47
C GLY A 233 -2.45 -9.65 -26.83
N LYS A 234 -2.75 -8.87 -27.87
CA LYS A 234 -2.26 -9.18 -29.22
C LYS A 234 -0.75 -9.03 -29.28
N HIS A 235 -0.13 -9.77 -30.19
CA HIS A 235 1.33 -9.79 -30.34
C HIS A 235 1.92 -8.40 -30.61
N GLU A 236 1.22 -7.56 -31.38
CA GLU A 236 1.62 -6.17 -31.63
C GLU A 236 1.68 -5.34 -30.35
N ASP A 237 0.66 -5.43 -29.49
CA ASP A 237 0.58 -4.67 -28.24
C ASP A 237 1.66 -5.14 -27.25
N THR A 238 1.85 -6.46 -27.09
CA THR A 238 2.85 -7.01 -26.18
C THR A 238 4.27 -6.72 -26.65
N LYS A 239 4.51 -6.70 -27.97
CA LYS A 239 5.78 -6.27 -28.55
C LYS A 239 6.02 -4.77 -28.31
N ALA A 240 5.00 -3.93 -28.44
CA ALA A 240 5.09 -2.49 -28.20
C ALA A 240 5.36 -2.16 -26.73
N LEU A 241 4.78 -2.93 -25.79
CA LEU A 241 4.98 -2.77 -24.35
C LEU A 241 6.24 -3.47 -23.81
N ARG A 242 7.06 -4.11 -24.65
CA ARG A 242 8.17 -4.97 -24.20
C ARG A 242 9.22 -4.26 -23.35
N ASP A 243 9.35 -2.95 -23.52
CA ASP A 243 10.32 -2.13 -22.79
C ASP A 243 9.78 -1.62 -21.45
N ILE A 244 8.46 -1.73 -21.22
CA ILE A 244 7.83 -1.46 -19.94
C ILE A 244 8.01 -2.69 -19.06
N LYS A 245 9.17 -2.74 -18.40
CA LYS A 245 9.52 -3.76 -17.43
C LYS A 245 9.74 -3.12 -16.07
N ARG A 246 9.46 -3.90 -15.02
CA ARG A 246 9.66 -3.52 -13.62
C ARG A 246 11.07 -2.98 -13.34
N SER A 247 12.10 -3.55 -13.98
CA SER A 247 13.46 -3.02 -13.91
C SER A 247 13.60 -1.64 -14.56
N LYS A 248 13.10 -1.44 -15.79
CA LYS A 248 13.39 -0.24 -16.60
C LYS A 248 12.45 0.94 -16.39
N VAL A 249 11.23 0.71 -15.92
CA VAL A 249 10.17 1.73 -15.83
C VAL A 249 9.75 1.90 -14.38
N GLY A 250 9.67 3.15 -13.93
CA GLY A 250 9.21 3.48 -12.58
C GLY A 250 7.71 3.73 -12.51
N ARG A 251 7.14 4.40 -13.52
CA ARG A 251 5.72 4.77 -13.54
C ARG A 251 5.16 4.73 -14.95
N MET A 252 3.88 4.38 -15.07
CA MET A 252 3.11 4.58 -16.29
C MET A 252 1.69 5.08 -15.97
N ILE A 253 1.13 5.80 -16.94
CA ILE A 253 -0.19 6.44 -16.89
C ILE A 253 -0.92 6.02 -18.17
N ILE A 254 -2.19 5.64 -18.03
CA ILE A 254 -2.99 5.16 -19.15
C ILE A 254 -4.06 6.20 -19.48
N GLN A 255 -3.95 6.75 -20.68
CA GLN A 255 -4.84 7.76 -21.21
C GLN A 255 -5.70 7.16 -22.33
N LYS A 256 -6.95 7.62 -22.41
CA LYS A 256 -7.84 7.22 -23.49
C LYS A 256 -7.52 8.08 -24.70
N SER A 257 -7.03 7.49 -25.78
CA SER A 257 -6.99 8.19 -27.06
C SER A 257 -8.42 8.24 -27.60
N SER A 258 -9.00 9.43 -27.71
CA SER A 258 -10.31 9.60 -28.36
C SER A 258 -10.19 9.23 -29.83
N MET A 259 -11.01 8.29 -30.31
CA MET A 259 -11.31 8.16 -31.74
C MET A 259 -12.81 7.98 -31.92
N LEU A 260 -13.42 8.97 -32.55
CA LEU A 260 -14.74 8.89 -33.18
C LEU A 260 -14.69 7.82 -34.27
N GLY A 261 -15.58 6.81 -34.20
CA GLY A 261 -15.88 5.89 -35.30
C GLY A 261 -15.34 4.46 -35.13
N LEU A 262 -16.27 3.51 -34.99
CA LEU A 262 -16.31 2.07 -35.36
C LEU A 262 -15.06 1.15 -35.32
N VAL A 263 -13.87 1.62 -34.92
CA VAL A 263 -12.63 0.84 -34.81
C VAL A 263 -12.29 0.61 -33.34
N HIS A 264 -11.67 -0.55 -33.04
CA HIS A 264 -11.22 -0.90 -31.69
C HIS A 264 -10.57 0.30 -30.99
N SER A 265 -11.06 0.63 -29.79
CA SER A 265 -10.57 1.77 -29.03
C SER A 265 -9.11 1.55 -28.64
N ASN A 266 -8.24 2.43 -29.09
CA ASN A 266 -6.84 2.46 -28.68
C ASN A 266 -6.70 3.23 -27.36
N LEU A 267 -5.58 2.99 -26.67
CA LEU A 267 -5.15 3.65 -25.46
C LEU A 267 -3.73 4.16 -25.67
N GLN A 268 -3.47 5.33 -25.11
CA GLN A 268 -2.14 5.93 -25.06
C GLN A 268 -1.55 5.60 -23.69
N VAL A 269 -0.42 4.90 -23.67
CA VAL A 269 0.33 4.57 -22.46
C VAL A 269 1.54 5.46 -22.40
N LEU A 270 1.55 6.38 -21.43
CA LEU A 270 2.69 7.22 -21.12
C LEU A 270 3.50 6.54 -20.02
N TYR A 271 4.81 6.39 -20.18
CA TYR A 271 5.65 5.80 -19.15
C TYR A 271 6.96 6.56 -18.95
N SER A 272 7.40 6.64 -17.71
CA SER A 272 8.67 7.26 -17.34
C SER A 272 9.72 6.17 -17.08
N PRO A 273 10.88 6.22 -17.79
CA PRO A 273 12.01 5.39 -17.45
C PRO A 273 12.40 5.56 -15.99
N ARG A 274 12.90 4.50 -15.37
CA ARG A 274 13.40 4.56 -14.00
C ARG A 274 14.68 5.38 -13.98
N ASP A 275 14.71 6.38 -13.11
CA ASP A 275 15.93 7.12 -12.83
C ASP A 275 16.76 6.37 -11.78
N TYR A 276 17.93 5.89 -12.19
CA TYR A 276 18.90 5.24 -11.29
C TYR A 276 19.92 6.23 -10.72
N ARG A 277 19.92 7.48 -11.19
CA ARG A 277 20.83 8.53 -10.75
C ARG A 277 20.07 9.40 -9.76
N SER A 278 20.31 9.17 -8.49
CA SER A 278 19.55 9.71 -7.37
C SER A 278 19.81 11.20 -7.07
N GLU A 279 19.98 12.02 -8.12
CA GLU A 279 20.06 13.48 -8.02
C GLU A 279 18.82 14.10 -8.67
N GLY A 280 17.87 14.44 -7.80
CA GLY A 280 16.88 15.51 -7.97
C GLY A 280 16.15 15.64 -9.31
N ALA A 281 14.85 15.34 -9.30
CA ALA A 281 13.82 15.90 -10.20
C ALA A 281 14.27 16.21 -11.65
N SER A 282 15.03 15.31 -12.27
CA SER A 282 15.21 15.39 -13.72
C SER A 282 13.87 15.00 -14.30
N ALA A 283 13.21 15.93 -14.99
CA ALA A 283 11.91 15.72 -15.60
C ALA A 283 12.02 14.50 -16.52
N SER A 284 11.58 13.33 -16.01
CA SER A 284 11.79 12.07 -16.71
C SER A 284 11.05 12.18 -18.04
N GLU A 285 11.80 12.07 -19.13
CA GLU A 285 11.24 12.09 -20.48
C GLU A 285 10.16 11.00 -20.56
N TRP A 286 8.92 11.42 -20.69
CA TRP A 286 7.79 10.50 -20.82
C TRP A 286 7.83 9.92 -22.22
N LYS A 287 7.88 8.60 -22.30
CA LYS A 287 7.75 7.86 -23.54
C LYS A 287 6.31 7.46 -23.74
N GLU A 288 5.91 7.34 -24.99
CA GLU A 288 4.55 7.03 -25.37
C GLU A 288 4.50 5.74 -26.19
N VAL A 289 3.45 4.94 -25.95
CA VAL A 289 3.10 3.82 -26.81
C VAL A 289 1.58 3.71 -26.91
N THR A 290 1.08 3.42 -28.11
CA THR A 290 -0.35 3.19 -28.35
C THR A 290 -0.63 1.69 -28.41
N VAL A 291 -1.64 1.24 -27.67
CA VAL A 291 -2.07 -0.16 -27.61
C VAL A 291 -3.59 -0.28 -27.61
N ARG A 292 -4.12 -1.47 -27.85
CA ARG A 292 -5.57 -1.69 -27.81
C ARG A 292 -6.13 -1.63 -26.39
N SER A 293 -7.39 -1.22 -26.25
CA SER A 293 -8.09 -1.21 -24.95
C SER A 293 -8.30 -2.58 -24.31
N SER A 294 -8.18 -3.64 -25.12
CA SER A 294 -8.28 -5.04 -24.70
C SER A 294 -6.98 -5.62 -24.15
N THR A 295 -5.85 -4.90 -24.23
CA THR A 295 -4.60 -5.33 -23.61
C THR A 295 -4.77 -5.37 -22.09
N GLU A 296 -4.15 -6.35 -21.45
CA GLU A 296 -4.28 -6.64 -20.03
C GLU A 296 -2.93 -6.55 -19.33
N ALA A 297 -2.90 -5.97 -18.12
CA ALA A 297 -1.80 -6.09 -17.18
C ALA A 297 -2.07 -7.28 -16.25
N VAL A 298 -1.09 -8.16 -16.11
CA VAL A 298 -1.13 -9.30 -15.22
C VAL A 298 -0.49 -8.91 -13.89
N PHE A 299 -1.25 -9.07 -12.81
CA PHE A 299 -0.87 -8.55 -11.49
C PHE A 299 -1.23 -9.57 -10.39
N GLN A 300 -0.33 -9.77 -9.44
CA GLN A 300 -0.53 -10.62 -8.29
C GLN A 300 -0.69 -9.76 -7.02
N PRO A 301 -1.89 -9.68 -6.42
CA PRO A 301 -2.11 -8.90 -5.20
C PRO A 301 -1.26 -9.39 -4.01
N ARG A 302 -0.83 -8.46 -3.14
CA ARG A 302 0.09 -8.71 -2.00
C ARG A 302 -0.33 -9.87 -1.09
N TYR A 303 -1.63 -10.04 -0.83
CA TYR A 303 -2.16 -11.06 0.09
C TYR A 303 -2.80 -12.24 -0.64
N SER A 304 -2.52 -12.40 -1.93
CA SER A 304 -3.14 -13.40 -2.80
C SER A 304 -2.11 -14.24 -3.53
N ASN A 305 -2.33 -15.55 -3.52
CA ASN A 305 -1.57 -16.47 -4.37
C ASN A 305 -2.15 -16.54 -5.80
N LYS A 306 -3.24 -15.83 -6.07
CA LYS A 306 -3.89 -15.82 -7.38
C LYS A 306 -3.41 -14.65 -8.21
N VAL A 307 -3.08 -14.95 -9.46
CA VAL A 307 -2.76 -13.94 -10.46
C VAL A 307 -4.06 -13.42 -11.08
N ARG A 308 -4.15 -12.11 -11.25
CA ARG A 308 -5.30 -11.42 -11.85
C ARG A 308 -4.90 -10.68 -13.12
N LYS A 309 -5.90 -10.41 -13.97
CA LYS A 309 -5.72 -9.66 -15.21
C LYS A 309 -6.60 -8.43 -15.18
N PHE A 310 -6.00 -7.28 -15.44
CA PHE A 310 -6.68 -5.99 -15.48
C PHE A 310 -6.58 -5.42 -16.88
N LYS A 311 -7.71 -5.10 -17.51
CA LYS A 311 -7.70 -4.42 -18.81
C LYS A 311 -7.04 -3.06 -18.63
N LEU A 312 -6.10 -2.67 -19.50
CA LEU A 312 -5.45 -1.36 -19.43
C LEU A 312 -6.48 -0.23 -19.48
N SER A 313 -7.63 -0.44 -20.14
CA SER A 313 -8.71 0.55 -20.20
C SER A 313 -9.32 0.88 -18.84
N SER A 314 -9.19 0.01 -17.83
CA SER A 314 -9.70 0.21 -16.47
C SER A 314 -8.66 0.76 -15.50
N ILE A 315 -7.38 0.73 -15.86
CA ILE A 315 -6.28 1.23 -15.03
C ILE A 315 -6.05 2.72 -15.33
N SER A 316 -5.80 3.53 -14.29
CA SER A 316 -5.38 4.93 -14.42
C SER A 316 -3.86 5.05 -14.45
N SER A 317 -3.18 4.38 -13.51
CA SER A 317 -1.72 4.39 -13.42
C SER A 317 -1.16 3.09 -12.83
N LEU A 318 0.10 2.82 -13.13
CA LEU A 318 0.86 1.71 -12.56
C LEU A 318 2.23 2.24 -12.14
N THR A 319 2.59 2.05 -10.87
CA THR A 319 3.92 2.37 -10.33
C THR A 319 4.63 1.05 -10.07
N LEU A 320 5.80 0.87 -10.68
CA LEU A 320 6.57 -0.35 -10.59
C LEU A 320 7.76 -0.11 -9.66
N SER A 321 7.92 -0.98 -8.68
CA SER A 321 9.04 -1.03 -7.75
C SER A 321 10.22 -1.79 -8.38
N ALA A 322 11.47 -1.51 -8.01
CA ALA A 322 12.63 -2.24 -8.53
C ALA A 322 12.83 -3.61 -7.85
#